data_AF-A0A3S1N2X3-F1
#
_entry.id   AF-A0A3S1N2X3-F1
#
_cell.length_a   1.000
_cell.length_b   1.000
_cell.length_c   1.000
_cell.angle_alpha   90.00
_cell.angle_beta   90.00
_cell.angle_gamma   90.00
#
_symmetry.space_group_name_H-M   'P 1'
#
loop_
_entity.id
_entity.type
_entity.pdbx_description
1 polymer ?
#
loop_
_entity_poly.entity_id
_entity_poly.type
_entity_poly.pdbx_seq_one_letter_code
_entity_poly.pdbx_strand_id
1 'polypeptide(L)'
;MHEDEGSTPEKLQAMLDVIARNGPSRHSEQADIGKLKADAATAAAVLVEFYGDTALERARLLERRSPQSHFARMVTAEISKQGRTPPRG
;
A
#
# COMPACT_ATOMS: atom_id res chain seq x y z
N MET A 1 -41.08 14.89 -32.68
CA MET A 1 -39.87 15.74 -32.51
C MET A 1 -39.13 15.14 -31.34
N HIS A 2 -37.94 14.56 -31.55
CA HIS A 2 -37.12 14.05 -30.45
C HIS A 2 -36.57 15.26 -29.70
N GLU A 3 -36.99 15.43 -28.46
CA GLU A 3 -36.44 16.46 -27.59
C GLU A 3 -35.08 15.95 -27.13
N ASP A 4 -34.06 16.42 -27.85
CA ASP A 4 -32.66 16.23 -27.56
C ASP A 4 -32.33 16.75 -26.16
N GLU A 5 -31.60 15.92 -25.44
CA GLU A 5 -31.27 16.02 -24.03
C GLU A 5 -30.37 17.22 -23.71
N GLY A 6 -30.97 18.40 -23.58
CA GLY A 6 -30.32 19.53 -22.93
C GLY A 6 -30.14 19.24 -21.45
N SER A 7 -28.97 18.75 -21.02
CA SER A 7 -28.62 18.61 -19.60
C SER A 7 -28.80 19.94 -18.88
N THR A 8 -29.92 20.08 -18.19
CA THR A 8 -30.21 21.26 -17.39
C THR A 8 -29.17 21.37 -16.27
N PRO A 9 -28.81 22.60 -15.86
CA PRO A 9 -27.83 22.82 -14.79
C PRO A 9 -28.24 22.11 -13.48
N GLU A 10 -29.53 21.86 -13.27
CA GLU A 10 -30.06 21.12 -12.12
C GLU A 10 -29.65 19.65 -12.09
N LYS A 11 -29.59 18.97 -13.24
CA LYS A 11 -29.14 17.58 -13.32
C LYS A 11 -27.66 17.45 -12.99
N LEU A 12 -26.85 18.41 -13.47
CA LEU A 12 -25.43 18.50 -13.11
C LEU A 12 -25.25 18.76 -11.61
N GLN A 13 -26.04 19.66 -11.04
CA GLN A 13 -25.97 19.98 -9.62
C GLN A 13 -26.34 18.77 -8.75
N ALA A 14 -27.36 18.01 -9.14
CA ALA A 14 -27.75 16.78 -8.45
C ALA A 14 -26.66 15.70 -8.55
N MET A 15 -25.99 15.56 -9.69
CA MET A 15 -24.86 14.63 -9.84
C MET A 15 -23.67 15.02 -8.96
N LEU A 16 -23.36 16.31 -8.86
CA LEU A 16 -22.29 16.81 -7.98
C LEU A 16 -22.62 16.58 -6.50
N ASP A 17 -23.87 16.78 -6.09
CA ASP A 17 -24.31 16.55 -4.71
C ASP A 17 -24.25 15.06 -4.33
N VAL A 18 -24.62 14.17 -5.25
CA VAL A 18 -24.47 12.71 -5.09
C VAL A 18 -23.00 12.31 -4.94
N ILE A 19 -22.08 12.90 -5.71
CA ILE A 19 -20.64 12.65 -5.59
C ILE A 19 -20.10 13.20 -4.26
N ALA A 20 -20.53 14.39 -3.84
CA ALA A 20 -20.13 14.98 -2.55
C ALA A 20 -20.62 14.14 -1.36
N ARG A 21 -21.83 13.56 -1.47
CA ARG A 21 -22.44 12.72 -0.43
C ARG A 21 -21.88 11.29 -0.40
N ASN A 22 -21.40 10.76 -1.54
CA ASN A 22 -20.70 9.47 -1.67
C ASN A 22 -19.18 9.63 -1.80
N GLY A 23 -18.62 10.76 -1.35
CA GLY A 23 -17.16 10.96 -1.32
C GLY A 23 -16.47 9.76 -0.67
N PRO A 24 -15.26 9.38 -1.14
CA PRO A 24 -14.65 8.09 -0.84
C PRO A 24 -14.68 7.85 0.66
N SER A 25 -15.43 6.81 1.04
CA SER A 25 -15.57 6.35 2.40
C SER A 25 -14.18 6.13 2.97
N ARG A 26 -13.71 7.02 3.87
CA ARG A 26 -12.43 6.90 4.61
C ARG A 26 -12.27 5.55 5.34
N HIS A 27 -13.35 4.77 5.41
CA HIS A 27 -13.41 3.43 5.95
C HIS A 27 -12.64 2.38 5.11
N SER A 28 -12.40 2.62 3.82
CA SER A 28 -11.61 1.73 2.96
C SER A 28 -10.10 1.92 3.16
N GLU A 29 -9.66 3.17 3.36
CA GLU A 29 -8.24 3.52 3.49
C GLU A 29 -7.56 2.82 4.68
N GLN A 30 -8.25 2.64 5.81
CA GLN A 30 -7.69 1.93 6.97
C GLN A 30 -7.47 0.43 6.69
N ALA A 31 -8.39 -0.22 5.98
CA ALA A 31 -8.30 -1.64 5.61
C ALA A 31 -7.23 -1.86 4.53
N ASP A 32 -7.12 -0.93 3.57
CA ASP A 32 -6.11 -0.96 2.51
C ASP A 32 -4.71 -0.69 3.05
N ILE A 33 -4.54 0.21 4.02
CA ILE A 33 -3.27 0.42 4.72
C ILE A 33 -2.86 -0.83 5.52
N GLY A 34 -3.83 -1.52 6.14
CA GLY A 34 -3.59 -2.78 6.85
C GLY A 34 -3.06 -3.88 5.93
N LYS A 35 -3.70 -4.07 4.77
CA LYS A 35 -3.24 -5.00 3.73
C LYS A 35 -1.87 -4.60 3.17
N LEU A 36 -1.68 -3.33 2.83
CA LEU A 36 -0.40 -2.83 2.29
C LEU A 36 0.76 -3.03 3.27
N LYS A 37 0.53 -2.86 4.58
CA LYS A 37 1.51 -3.15 5.62
C LYS A 37 1.80 -4.66 5.74
N ALA A 38 0.77 -5.50 5.62
CA ALA A 38 0.94 -6.96 5.62
C ALA A 38 1.73 -7.44 4.37
N ASP A 39 1.46 -6.83 3.22
CA ASP A 39 2.17 -7.11 1.97
C ASP A 39 3.64 -6.67 2.06
N ALA A 40 3.91 -5.49 2.64
CA ALA A 40 5.27 -5.04 2.86
C ALA A 40 6.05 -5.97 3.83
N ALA A 41 5.38 -6.52 4.86
CA ALA A 41 6.01 -7.44 5.80
C ALA A 41 6.33 -8.78 5.15
N THR A 42 5.41 -9.30 4.35
CA THR A 42 5.62 -10.50 3.54
C THR A 42 6.76 -10.29 2.55
N ALA A 43 6.79 -9.16 1.86
CA ALA A 43 7.87 -8.81 0.94
C ALA A 43 9.24 -8.72 1.63
N ALA A 44 9.29 -8.20 2.86
CA ALA A 44 10.52 -8.16 3.65
C ALA A 44 11.01 -9.59 4.00
N ALA A 45 10.12 -10.49 4.40
CA ALA A 45 10.46 -11.89 4.67
C ALA A 45 11.01 -12.60 3.42
N VAL A 46 10.32 -12.50 2.28
CA VAL A 46 10.77 -13.08 1.01
C VAL A 46 12.12 -12.50 0.57
N LEU A 47 12.34 -11.20 0.78
CA LEU A 47 13.62 -10.56 0.45
C LEU A 47 14.76 -11.13 1.30
N VAL A 48 14.54 -11.36 2.59
CA VAL A 48 15.54 -11.97 3.48
C VAL A 48 15.78 -13.42 3.10
N GLU A 49 14.75 -14.20 2.81
CA GLU A 49 14.91 -15.60 2.37
C GLU A 49 15.73 -15.71 1.08
N PHE A 50 15.53 -14.79 0.12
CA PHE A 50 16.21 -14.87 -1.18
C PHE A 50 17.64 -14.31 -1.14
N TYR A 51 17.87 -13.20 -0.42
CA TYR A 51 19.14 -12.48 -0.45
C TYR A 51 20.00 -12.67 0.82
N GLY A 52 19.46 -13.32 1.85
CA GLY A 52 20.16 -13.56 3.12
C GLY A 52 20.74 -12.28 3.71
N ASP A 53 22.03 -12.31 4.02
CA ASP A 53 22.77 -11.18 4.61
C ASP A 53 22.79 -9.93 3.72
N THR A 54 22.58 -10.08 2.40
CA THR A 54 22.57 -8.95 1.45
C THR A 54 21.20 -8.27 1.32
N ALA A 55 20.14 -8.82 1.93
CA ALA A 55 18.78 -8.30 1.83
C ALA A 55 18.66 -6.84 2.31
N LEU A 56 19.42 -6.46 3.35
CA LEU A 56 19.39 -5.10 3.89
C LEU A 56 19.94 -4.07 2.89
N GLU A 57 21.00 -4.41 2.16
CA GLU A 57 21.58 -3.52 1.15
C GLU A 57 20.58 -3.29 0.01
N ARG A 58 19.90 -4.36 -0.44
CA ARG A 58 18.83 -4.28 -1.45
C ARG A 58 17.65 -3.44 -0.96
N ALA A 59 17.24 -3.60 0.29
CA ALA A 59 16.15 -2.82 0.88
C ALA A 59 16.48 -1.32 0.95
N ARG A 60 17.73 -0.96 1.29
CA ARG A 60 18.19 0.45 1.30
C ARG A 60 18.18 1.07 -0.09
N LEU A 61 18.55 0.31 -1.14
CA LEU A 61 18.47 0.79 -2.52
C LEU A 61 17.02 1.08 -2.95
N LEU A 62 16.06 0.28 -2.46
CA LEU A 62 14.63 0.49 -2.69
C LEU A 62 14.11 1.73 -1.93
N GLU A 63 14.48 1.91 -0.66
CA GLU A 63 14.11 3.11 0.13
C GLU A 63 14.69 4.40 -0.45
N ARG A 64 15.89 4.37 -1.05
CA ARG A 64 16.44 5.55 -1.75
C ARG A 64 15.54 6.04 -2.88
N ARG A 65 14.76 5.16 -3.49
CA ARG A 65 13.78 5.50 -4.55
C ARG A 65 12.42 5.89 -3.97
N SER A 66 12.13 5.54 -2.72
CA SER A 66 10.89 5.86 -2.01
C SER A 66 11.20 6.24 -0.54
N PRO A 67 11.50 7.53 -0.27
CA PRO A 67 11.98 7.98 1.05
C PRO A 67 10.94 7.84 2.18
N GLN A 68 9.67 7.69 1.83
CA GLN A 68 8.58 7.51 2.79
C GLN A 68 8.38 6.04 3.19
N SER A 69 9.08 5.12 2.54
CA SER A 69 9.05 3.70 2.87
C SER A 69 9.92 3.42 4.09
N HIS A 70 9.43 2.60 5.02
CA HIS A 70 10.19 2.07 6.16
C HIS A 70 10.65 0.62 5.92
N PHE A 71 10.76 0.22 4.66
CA PHE A 71 11.00 -1.15 4.24
C PHE A 71 12.36 -1.71 4.72
N ALA A 72 13.43 -0.93 4.73
CA ALA A 72 14.72 -1.38 5.25
C ALA A 72 14.71 -1.60 6.76
N ARG A 73 13.90 -0.83 7.51
CA ARG A 73 13.67 -1.09 8.94
C ARG A 73 12.95 -2.42 9.15
N MET A 74 11.97 -2.73 8.30
CA MET A 74 11.25 -4.01 8.35
C MET A 74 12.17 -5.20 8.02
N VAL A 75 12.98 -5.08 6.97
CA VAL A 75 13.97 -6.09 6.60
C VAL A 75 15.01 -6.29 7.71
N THR A 76 15.47 -5.21 8.36
CA THR A 76 16.37 -5.30 9.52
C THR A 76 15.74 -6.09 10.68
N ALA A 77 14.47 -5.83 10.97
CA ALA A 77 13.74 -6.56 12.00
C ALA A 77 13.60 -8.04 11.64
N GLU A 78 13.36 -8.36 10.37
CA GLU A 78 13.20 -9.73 9.90
C GLU A 78 14.51 -10.53 9.93
N ILE A 79 15.64 -9.93 9.52
CA ILE A 79 16.99 -10.53 9.69
C ILE A 79 17.24 -10.82 11.18
N SER A 80 16.89 -9.88 12.07
CA SER A 80 17.09 -10.05 13.52
C SER A 80 16.22 -11.16 14.12
N LYS A 81 15.02 -11.39 13.58
CA LYS A 81 14.17 -12.52 13.96
C LYS A 81 14.75 -13.84 13.46
N GLN A 82 15.18 -13.90 12.20
CA GLN A 82 15.74 -15.11 11.60
C GLN A 82 17.06 -15.52 12.26
N GLY A 83 17.91 -14.57 12.66
CA GLY A 83 19.12 -14.84 13.42
C GLY A 83 18.87 -15.39 14.84
N ARG A 84 17.63 -15.33 15.35
CA ARG A 84 17.23 -15.94 16.63
C ARG A 84 16.52 -17.28 16.46
N THR A 85 16.03 -17.60 15.27
CA THR A 85 15.45 -18.90 14.98
C THR A 85 16.56 -19.84 14.51
N PRO A 86 16.84 -20.95 15.22
CA PRO A 86 17.79 -21.94 14.71
C PRO A 86 17.31 -22.45 13.34
N PRO A 87 18.24 -22.85 12.44
CA PRO A 87 17.86 -23.42 11.17
C PRO A 87 16.93 -24.61 11.43
N ARG A 88 15.71 -24.55 10.89
CA ARG A 88 14.88 -25.75 10.79
C ARG A 88 15.57 -26.65 9.76
N GLY A 89 16.31 -27.63 10.28
CA GLY A 89 16.91 -28.71 9.51
C GLY A 89 15.89 -29.64 8.89
#